data_AF-A0A916DHK9-F1
#
_entry.id   AF-A0A916DHK9-F1
#
_cell.length_a   1.000
_cell.length_b   1.000
_cell.length_c   1.000
_cell.angle_alpha   90.00
_cell.angle_beta   90.00
_cell.angle_gamma   90.00
#
_symmetry.space_group_name_H-M   'P 1'
#
loop_
_entity.id
_entity.type
_entity.pdbx_description
1 polymer ?
#
loop_
_entity_poly.entity_id
_entity_poly.type
_entity_poly.pdbx_seq_one_letter_code
_entity_poly.pdbx_strand_id
1 'polypeptide(L)'
;MELIIYILIDIIIIPLFFYLGWYFNSRMGKKSITAAEERVKVILADAEKEAASIKREKLLEVKDEWYLKKQEFDTEVNQRKQKLANLEKQLAGREESIDKKLDLAISKEREVKNLERTLQDQKRSIENRIRKVEEMEKETNTKLERISNLTSEEAKRMLIDNMVAEAKTDSTKMIREIYEKAKADAKRDAQKIITHAIQRTASECAVETTVSVLNIQSDEIKGRIIGREGRNIRAFEAATGVDVIVDDTPEA
;
A
#
# COMPACT_ATOMS: atom_id res chain seq x y z
N MET A 1 -101.21 -84.98 96.19
CA MET A 1 -101.70 -84.59 94.85
C MET A 1 -100.93 -83.40 94.27
N GLU A 2 -100.54 -82.40 95.07
CA GLU A 2 -99.86 -81.20 94.51
C GLU A 2 -98.47 -81.46 93.91
N LEU A 3 -97.65 -82.35 94.50
CA LEU A 3 -96.29 -82.64 93.99
C LEU A 3 -96.29 -83.26 92.58
N ILE A 4 -97.32 -84.05 92.25
CA ILE A 4 -97.48 -84.69 90.93
C ILE A 4 -97.86 -83.65 89.87
N ILE A 5 -98.61 -82.62 90.26
CA ILE A 5 -99.00 -81.51 89.37
C ILE A 5 -97.77 -80.67 88.99
N TYR A 6 -96.88 -80.36 89.94
CA TYR A 6 -95.64 -79.63 89.65
C TYR A 6 -94.68 -80.41 88.73
N ILE A 7 -94.52 -81.72 88.94
CA ILE A 7 -93.68 -82.57 88.06
C ILE A 7 -94.25 -82.63 86.64
N LEU A 8 -95.57 -82.70 86.47
CA LEU A 8 -96.22 -82.66 85.16
C LEU A 8 -96.05 -81.31 84.45
N ILE A 9 -96.06 -80.21 85.20
CA ILE A 9 -95.81 -78.86 84.66
C ILE A 9 -94.35 -78.74 84.18
N ASP A 10 -93.38 -79.21 84.96
CA ASP A 10 -91.96 -79.14 84.59
C ASP A 10 -91.64 -79.98 83.35
N ILE A 11 -92.30 -81.14 83.18
CA ILE A 11 -92.18 -82.00 82.00
C ILE A 11 -92.64 -81.29 80.72
N ILE A 12 -93.56 -80.32 80.81
CA ILE A 12 -94.05 -79.55 79.66
C ILE A 12 -93.22 -78.27 79.45
N ILE A 13 -92.82 -77.60 80.53
CA ILE A 13 -92.09 -76.33 80.47
C ILE A 13 -90.67 -76.51 79.92
N ILE A 14 -89.93 -77.53 80.36
CA ILE A 14 -88.55 -77.76 79.92
C ILE A 14 -88.43 -77.94 78.41
N PRO A 15 -89.20 -78.84 77.74
CA PRO A 15 -89.14 -78.97 76.29
C PRO A 15 -89.65 -77.73 75.56
N LEU A 16 -90.61 -76.99 76.13
CA LEU A 16 -91.09 -75.73 75.55
C LEU A 16 -89.97 -74.66 75.53
N PHE A 17 -89.26 -74.48 76.65
CA PHE A 17 -88.13 -73.55 76.73
C PHE A 17 -86.93 -74.02 75.88
N PHE A 18 -86.67 -75.32 75.80
CA PHE A 18 -85.64 -75.86 74.91
C PHE A 18 -85.98 -75.62 73.44
N TYR A 19 -87.24 -75.84 73.05
CA TYR A 19 -87.72 -75.58 71.69
C TYR A 19 -87.68 -74.09 71.35
N LEU A 20 -88.12 -73.21 72.26
CA LEU A 20 -88.02 -71.76 72.10
C LEU A 20 -86.56 -71.30 72.02
N GLY A 21 -85.67 -71.80 72.87
CA GLY A 21 -84.24 -71.51 72.85
C GLY A 21 -83.58 -71.97 71.55
N TRP A 22 -83.87 -73.19 71.09
CA TRP A 22 -83.39 -73.71 69.81
C TRP A 22 -83.95 -72.91 68.62
N TYR A 23 -85.23 -72.54 68.65
CA TYR A 23 -85.87 -71.72 67.61
C TYR A 23 -85.27 -70.31 67.54
N PHE A 24 -85.08 -69.63 68.68
CA PHE A 24 -84.44 -68.32 68.73
C PHE A 24 -82.97 -68.38 68.30
N ASN A 25 -82.20 -69.38 68.77
CA ASN A 25 -80.80 -69.54 68.40
C ASN A 25 -80.64 -69.85 66.91
N SER A 26 -81.47 -70.75 66.35
CA SER A 26 -81.50 -71.06 64.92
C SER A 26 -81.86 -69.84 64.07
N ARG A 27 -82.79 -69.00 64.54
CA ARG A 27 -83.17 -67.76 63.84
C ARG A 27 -82.10 -66.68 63.93
N MET A 28 -81.41 -66.55 65.07
CA MET A 28 -80.36 -65.55 65.26
C MET A 28 -79.08 -65.92 64.52
N GLY A 29 -78.71 -67.21 64.48
CA GLY A 29 -77.61 -67.73 63.66
C GLY A 29 -77.85 -67.57 62.15
N LYS A 30 -79.08 -67.81 61.68
CA LYS A 30 -79.46 -67.52 60.29
C LYS A 30 -79.36 -66.03 59.98
N LYS A 31 -79.84 -65.15 60.88
CA LYS A 31 -79.72 -63.69 60.70
C LYS A 31 -78.27 -63.20 60.66
N SER A 32 -77.37 -63.77 61.47
CA SER A 32 -75.95 -63.40 61.44
C SER A 32 -75.25 -63.88 60.17
N ILE A 33 -75.60 -65.07 59.67
CA ILE A 33 -75.05 -65.59 58.40
C ILE A 33 -75.55 -64.74 57.23
N THR A 34 -76.85 -64.43 57.16
CA THR A 34 -77.39 -63.56 56.10
C THR A 34 -76.80 -62.15 56.16
N ALA A 35 -76.61 -61.59 57.36
CA ALA A 35 -75.97 -60.29 57.51
C ALA A 35 -74.48 -60.31 57.11
N ALA A 36 -73.77 -61.41 57.35
CA ALA A 36 -72.39 -61.59 56.90
C ALA A 36 -72.31 -61.72 55.36
N GLU A 37 -73.20 -62.51 54.75
CA GLU A 37 -73.30 -62.64 53.29
C GLU A 37 -73.62 -61.30 52.63
N GLU A 38 -74.52 -60.51 53.22
CA GLU A 38 -74.89 -59.20 52.71
C GLU A 38 -73.73 -58.19 52.83
N ARG A 39 -72.97 -58.23 53.93
CA ARG A 39 -71.73 -57.45 54.06
C ARG A 39 -70.67 -57.85 53.04
N VAL A 40 -70.48 -59.14 52.78
CA VAL A 40 -69.53 -59.60 51.76
C VAL A 40 -69.97 -59.13 50.37
N LYS A 41 -71.27 -59.19 50.05
CA LYS A 41 -71.81 -58.65 48.79
C LYS A 41 -71.56 -57.15 48.65
N VAL A 42 -71.77 -56.37 49.72
CA VAL A 42 -71.49 -54.92 49.73
C VAL A 42 -69.99 -54.66 49.53
N ILE A 43 -69.12 -55.36 50.25
CA ILE A 43 -67.66 -55.21 50.11
C ILE A 43 -67.20 -55.57 48.70
N LEU A 44 -67.72 -56.65 48.10
CA LEU A 44 -67.39 -57.02 46.72
C LEU A 44 -67.90 -55.98 45.73
N ALA A 45 -69.13 -55.49 45.89
CA ALA A 45 -69.69 -54.45 45.03
C ALA A 45 -68.92 -53.12 45.13
N ASP A 46 -68.48 -52.75 46.34
CA ASP A 46 -67.66 -51.55 46.56
C ASP A 46 -66.26 -51.73 45.98
N ALA A 47 -65.63 -52.89 46.17
CA ALA A 47 -64.34 -53.22 45.56
C ALA A 47 -64.41 -53.24 44.02
N GLU A 48 -65.49 -53.75 43.43
CA GLU A 48 -65.72 -53.70 41.98
C GLU A 48 -65.88 -52.27 41.48
N LYS A 49 -66.64 -51.43 42.20
CA LYS A 49 -66.80 -50.00 41.87
C LYS A 49 -65.49 -49.25 41.99
N GLU A 50 -64.72 -49.48 43.05
CA GLU A 50 -63.42 -48.84 43.26
C GLU A 50 -62.41 -49.27 42.19
N ALA A 51 -62.34 -50.57 41.87
CA ALA A 51 -61.52 -51.07 40.77
C ALA A 51 -61.93 -50.47 39.41
N ALA A 52 -63.23 -50.33 39.15
CA ALA A 52 -63.73 -49.69 37.94
C ALA A 52 -63.40 -48.18 37.90
N SER A 53 -63.46 -47.50 39.05
CA SER A 53 -63.09 -46.10 39.20
C SER A 53 -61.59 -45.89 38.95
N ILE A 54 -60.73 -46.67 39.61
CA ILE A 54 -59.27 -46.64 39.43
C ILE A 54 -58.91 -46.93 37.96
N LYS A 55 -59.54 -47.94 37.35
CA LYS A 55 -59.31 -48.24 35.92
C LYS A 55 -59.71 -47.07 35.03
N ARG A 56 -60.83 -46.40 35.32
CA ARG A 56 -61.29 -45.24 34.55
C ARG A 56 -60.36 -44.04 34.73
N GLU A 57 -59.91 -43.77 35.95
CA GLU A 57 -58.95 -42.72 36.27
C GLU A 57 -57.61 -42.96 35.57
N LYS A 58 -57.05 -44.17 35.65
CA LYS A 58 -55.81 -44.52 34.94
C LYS A 58 -55.95 -44.46 33.42
N LEU A 59 -57.11 -44.82 32.87
CA LEU A 59 -57.36 -44.64 31.43
C LEU A 59 -57.47 -43.16 31.04
N LEU A 60 -57.94 -42.28 31.92
CA LEU A 60 -57.96 -40.84 31.69
C LEU A 60 -56.56 -40.25 31.78
N GLU A 61 -55.76 -40.59 32.80
CA GLU A 61 -54.36 -40.19 32.91
C GLU A 61 -53.56 -40.57 31.65
N VAL A 62 -53.68 -41.81 31.18
CA VAL A 62 -52.99 -42.27 29.96
C VAL A 62 -53.46 -41.50 28.72
N LYS A 63 -54.74 -41.15 28.64
CA LYS A 63 -55.27 -40.33 27.52
C LYS A 63 -54.73 -38.91 27.57
N ASP A 64 -54.66 -38.31 28.75
CA ASP A 64 -54.15 -36.96 28.94
C ASP A 64 -52.64 -36.90 28.63
N GLU A 65 -51.85 -37.85 29.13
CA GLU A 65 -50.43 -37.97 28.78
C GLU A 65 -50.22 -38.21 27.28
N TRP A 66 -51.05 -39.06 26.67
CA TRP A 66 -50.99 -39.31 25.23
C TRP A 66 -51.31 -38.05 24.43
N TYR A 67 -52.30 -37.27 24.86
CA TYR A 67 -52.68 -36.02 24.20
C TYR A 67 -51.56 -34.97 24.32
N LEU A 68 -50.96 -34.82 25.50
CA LEU A 68 -49.81 -33.94 25.72
C LEU A 68 -48.63 -34.32 24.84
N LYS A 69 -48.22 -35.60 24.84
CA LYS A 69 -47.13 -36.09 23.99
C LYS A 69 -47.43 -35.91 22.51
N LYS A 70 -48.69 -36.12 22.09
CA LYS A 70 -49.11 -35.88 20.72
C LYS A 70 -48.99 -34.40 20.35
N GLN A 71 -49.42 -33.50 21.22
CA GLN A 71 -49.30 -32.06 21.01
C GLN A 71 -47.83 -31.62 20.92
N GLU A 72 -46.97 -32.10 21.82
CA GLU A 72 -45.53 -31.85 21.77
C GLU A 72 -44.93 -32.35 20.44
N PHE A 73 -45.25 -33.57 20.04
CA PHE A 73 -44.81 -34.13 18.77
C PHE A 73 -45.28 -33.30 17.56
N ASP A 74 -46.56 -32.92 17.52
CA ASP A 74 -47.12 -32.09 16.44
C ASP A 74 -46.41 -30.72 16.37
N THR A 75 -46.10 -30.11 17.52
CA THR A 75 -45.34 -28.86 17.57
C THR A 75 -43.91 -29.03 17.08
N GLU A 76 -43.22 -30.10 17.48
CA GLU A 76 -41.85 -30.39 17.04
C GLU A 76 -41.79 -30.67 15.54
N VAL A 77 -42.73 -31.47 15.02
CA VAL A 77 -42.85 -31.77 13.59
C VAL A 77 -43.08 -30.48 12.80
N ASN A 78 -43.98 -29.62 13.27
CA ASN A 78 -44.24 -28.34 12.60
C ASN A 78 -43.03 -27.41 12.62
N GLN A 79 -42.30 -27.34 13.75
CA GLN A 79 -41.05 -26.56 13.83
C GLN A 79 -39.97 -27.11 12.90
N ARG A 80 -39.79 -28.44 12.84
CA ARG A 80 -38.85 -29.09 11.91
C ARG A 80 -39.23 -28.81 10.47
N LYS A 81 -40.52 -28.90 10.13
CA LYS A 81 -41.04 -28.59 8.79
C LYS A 81 -40.78 -27.13 8.39
N GLN A 82 -41.00 -26.18 9.30
CA GLN A 82 -40.69 -24.77 9.06
C GLN A 82 -39.18 -24.53 8.89
N LYS A 83 -38.34 -25.16 9.70
CA LYS A 83 -36.88 -25.09 9.56
C LYS A 83 -36.42 -25.63 8.21
N LEU A 84 -36.94 -26.78 7.79
CA LEU A 84 -36.64 -27.37 6.49
C LEU A 84 -37.08 -26.46 5.33
N ALA A 85 -38.31 -25.94 5.37
CA ALA A 85 -38.80 -25.02 4.34
C ALA A 85 -37.94 -23.73 4.24
N ASN A 86 -37.46 -23.21 5.37
CA ASN A 86 -36.56 -22.06 5.38
C ASN A 86 -35.19 -22.39 4.79
N LEU A 87 -34.64 -23.57 5.11
CA LEU A 87 -33.36 -24.03 4.54
C LEU A 87 -33.49 -24.28 3.03
N GLU A 88 -34.57 -24.90 2.57
CA GLU A 88 -34.86 -25.10 1.14
C GLU A 88 -34.95 -23.76 0.41
N LYS A 89 -35.65 -22.78 0.98
CA LYS A 89 -35.72 -21.42 0.41
C LYS A 89 -34.35 -20.75 0.34
N GLN A 90 -33.52 -20.89 1.37
CA GLN A 90 -32.16 -20.35 1.38
C GLN A 90 -31.25 -21.06 0.36
N LEU A 91 -31.38 -22.37 0.21
CA LEU A 91 -30.64 -23.15 -0.78
C LEU A 91 -31.05 -22.78 -2.19
N ALA A 92 -32.35 -22.70 -2.49
CA ALA A 92 -32.85 -22.27 -3.80
C ALA A 92 -32.35 -20.86 -4.16
N GLY A 93 -32.35 -19.92 -3.20
CA GLY A 93 -31.80 -18.58 -3.43
C GLY A 93 -30.29 -18.58 -3.66
N ARG A 94 -29.54 -19.50 -3.05
CA ARG A 94 -28.10 -19.67 -3.33
C ARG A 94 -27.86 -20.30 -4.69
N GLU A 95 -28.63 -21.31 -5.08
CA GLU A 95 -28.55 -21.92 -6.42
C GLU A 95 -28.81 -20.87 -7.51
N GLU A 96 -29.89 -20.10 -7.39
CA GLU A 96 -30.19 -19.02 -8.35
C GLU A 96 -29.06 -17.98 -8.41
N SER A 97 -28.47 -17.63 -7.26
CA SER A 97 -27.32 -16.72 -7.23
C SER A 97 -26.07 -17.33 -7.87
N ILE A 98 -25.86 -18.63 -7.75
CA ILE A 98 -24.73 -19.34 -8.35
C ILE A 98 -24.92 -19.40 -9.86
N ASP A 99 -26.12 -19.74 -10.34
CA ASP A 99 -26.44 -19.80 -11.77
C ASP A 99 -26.23 -18.43 -12.43
N LYS A 100 -26.70 -17.34 -11.82
CA LYS A 100 -26.45 -15.97 -12.31
C LYS A 100 -24.95 -15.64 -12.40
N LYS A 101 -24.16 -16.08 -11.42
CA LYS A 101 -22.69 -15.88 -11.44
C LYS A 101 -22.02 -16.71 -12.52
N LEU A 102 -22.51 -17.93 -12.74
CA LEU A 102 -22.01 -18.85 -13.75
C LEU A 102 -22.30 -18.32 -15.16
N ASP A 103 -23.51 -17.83 -15.42
CA ASP A 103 -23.87 -17.17 -16.68
C ASP A 103 -22.99 -15.94 -16.96
N LEU A 104 -22.75 -15.12 -15.93
CA LEU A 104 -21.87 -13.95 -16.04
C LEU A 104 -20.42 -14.37 -16.33
N ALA A 105 -19.94 -15.43 -15.68
CA ALA A 105 -18.61 -15.97 -15.92
C ALA A 105 -18.47 -16.50 -17.36
N ILE A 106 -19.45 -17.25 -17.87
CA ILE A 106 -19.47 -17.74 -19.25
C ILE A 106 -19.50 -16.57 -20.25
N SER A 107 -20.30 -15.52 -19.97
CA SER A 107 -20.35 -14.34 -20.82
C SER A 107 -18.99 -13.62 -20.88
N LYS A 108 -18.34 -13.44 -19.72
CA LYS A 108 -16.98 -12.88 -19.61
C LYS A 108 -15.95 -13.73 -20.35
N GLU A 109 -16.01 -15.04 -20.22
CA GLU A 109 -15.09 -15.96 -20.91
C GLU A 109 -15.22 -15.83 -22.44
N ARG A 110 -16.45 -15.75 -22.95
CA ARG A 110 -16.70 -15.51 -24.38
C ARG A 110 -16.14 -14.16 -24.85
N GLU A 111 -16.31 -13.11 -24.06
CA GLU A 111 -15.78 -11.77 -24.35
C GLU A 111 -14.24 -11.79 -24.42
N VAL A 112 -13.59 -12.40 -23.42
CA VAL A 112 -12.14 -12.56 -23.37
C VAL A 112 -11.63 -13.34 -24.58
N LYS A 113 -12.25 -14.46 -24.92
CA LYS A 113 -11.87 -15.28 -26.08
C LYS A 113 -12.02 -14.52 -27.40
N ASN A 114 -13.02 -13.66 -27.52
CA ASN A 114 -13.19 -12.80 -28.70
C ASN A 114 -12.09 -11.72 -28.76
N LEU A 115 -11.78 -11.08 -27.63
CA LEU A 115 -10.69 -10.10 -27.54
C LEU A 115 -9.34 -10.74 -27.87
N GLU A 116 -9.06 -11.95 -27.38
CA GLU A 116 -7.83 -12.69 -27.69
C GLU A 116 -7.70 -12.95 -29.19
N ARG A 117 -8.79 -13.37 -29.86
CA ARG A 117 -8.81 -13.56 -31.32
C ARG A 117 -8.53 -12.25 -32.06
N THR A 118 -9.22 -11.17 -31.68
CA THR A 118 -9.00 -9.86 -32.30
C THR A 118 -7.56 -9.39 -32.11
N LEU A 119 -7.00 -9.56 -30.92
CA LEU A 119 -5.62 -9.17 -30.61
C LEU A 119 -4.60 -10.02 -31.39
N GLN A 120 -4.88 -11.31 -31.56
CA GLN A 120 -4.05 -12.20 -32.39
C GLN A 120 -4.07 -11.80 -33.86
N ASP A 121 -5.24 -11.44 -34.40
CA ASP A 121 -5.38 -10.98 -35.78
C ASP A 121 -4.68 -9.62 -36.00
N GLN A 122 -4.82 -8.70 -35.04
CA GLN A 122 -4.09 -7.43 -35.05
C GLN A 122 -2.58 -7.64 -35.00
N LYS A 123 -2.09 -8.53 -34.14
CA LYS A 123 -0.67 -8.86 -34.05
C LYS A 123 -0.14 -9.40 -35.38
N ARG A 124 -0.84 -10.34 -36.02
CA ARG A 124 -0.48 -10.86 -37.35
C ARG A 124 -0.47 -9.76 -38.41
N SER A 125 -1.46 -8.87 -38.38
CA SER A 125 -1.53 -7.73 -39.30
C SER A 125 -0.32 -6.79 -39.13
N ILE A 126 0.05 -6.47 -37.89
CA ILE A 126 1.22 -5.66 -37.56
C ILE A 126 2.51 -6.33 -38.03
N GLU A 127 2.71 -7.62 -37.73
CA GLU A 127 3.88 -8.38 -38.18
C GLU A 127 4.02 -8.41 -39.71
N ASN A 128 2.91 -8.50 -40.44
CA ASN A 128 2.90 -8.43 -41.90
C ASN A 128 3.23 -7.02 -42.41
N ARG A 129 2.76 -5.97 -41.74
CA ARG A 129 3.10 -4.58 -42.07
C ARG A 129 4.57 -4.29 -41.82
N ILE A 130 5.13 -4.75 -40.71
CA ILE A 130 6.56 -4.61 -40.38
C ILE A 130 7.40 -5.25 -41.49
N ARG A 131 7.11 -6.50 -41.85
CA ARG A 131 7.81 -7.19 -42.94
C ARG A 131 7.75 -6.44 -44.27
N LYS A 132 6.58 -5.91 -44.64
CA LYS A 132 6.44 -5.08 -45.86
C LYS A 132 7.26 -3.79 -45.80
N VAL A 133 7.31 -3.14 -44.63
CA VAL A 133 8.10 -1.93 -44.44
C VAL A 133 9.59 -2.25 -44.58
N GLU A 134 10.08 -3.32 -43.94
CA GLU A 134 11.47 -3.76 -44.07
C GLU A 134 11.85 -4.12 -45.52
N GLU A 135 10.94 -4.76 -46.26
CA GLU A 135 11.13 -5.07 -47.68
C GLU A 135 11.18 -3.80 -48.53
N MET A 136 10.25 -2.86 -48.34
CA MET A 136 10.24 -1.56 -49.03
C MET A 136 11.48 -0.72 -48.70
N GLU A 137 11.96 -0.76 -47.47
CA GLU A 137 13.17 -0.06 -47.04
C GLU A 137 14.40 -0.64 -47.75
N LYS A 138 14.52 -1.98 -47.80
CA LYS A 138 15.57 -2.64 -48.57
C LYS A 138 15.52 -2.29 -50.05
N GLU A 139 14.34 -2.35 -50.67
CA GLU A 139 14.18 -1.96 -52.07
C GLU A 139 14.57 -0.51 -52.32
N THR A 140 14.16 0.40 -51.44
CA THR A 140 14.44 1.83 -51.57
C THR A 140 15.93 2.09 -51.43
N ASN A 141 16.60 1.47 -50.46
CA ASN A 141 18.05 1.53 -50.32
C ASN A 141 18.75 1.00 -51.57
N THR A 142 18.30 -0.12 -52.11
CA THR A 142 18.90 -0.72 -53.33
C THR A 142 18.71 0.20 -54.55
N LYS A 143 17.55 0.85 -54.68
CA LYS A 143 17.27 1.84 -55.74
C LYS A 143 18.11 3.10 -55.57
N LEU A 144 18.28 3.59 -54.34
CA LEU A 144 19.14 4.73 -54.04
C LEU A 144 20.62 4.43 -54.33
N GLU A 145 21.11 3.25 -53.99
CA GLU A 145 22.47 2.79 -54.34
C GLU A 145 22.67 2.78 -55.86
N ARG A 146 21.68 2.29 -56.62
CA ARG A 146 21.72 2.29 -58.09
C ARG A 146 21.70 3.71 -58.69
N ILE A 147 20.88 4.62 -58.17
CA ILE A 147 20.78 5.99 -58.68
C ILE A 147 22.03 6.80 -58.34
N SER A 148 22.56 6.62 -57.13
CA SER A 148 23.76 7.32 -56.68
C SER A 148 25.06 6.76 -57.27
N ASN A 149 25.00 5.60 -57.96
CA ASN A 149 26.17 4.83 -58.41
C ASN A 149 27.19 4.58 -57.29
N LEU A 150 26.73 4.61 -56.04
CA LEU A 150 27.52 4.46 -54.83
C LEU A 150 26.81 3.44 -53.94
N THR A 151 27.56 2.47 -53.44
CA THR A 151 27.05 1.58 -52.39
C THR A 151 26.88 2.36 -51.08
N SER A 152 26.01 1.87 -50.18
CA SER A 152 25.81 2.52 -48.87
C SER A 152 27.13 2.70 -48.08
N GLU A 153 28.04 1.73 -48.20
CA GLU A 153 29.38 1.79 -47.58
C GLU A 153 30.30 2.82 -48.25
N GLU A 154 30.25 2.97 -49.59
CA GLU A 154 31.00 4.01 -50.29
C GLU A 154 30.49 5.41 -49.97
N ALA A 155 29.16 5.60 -49.92
CA ALA A 155 28.56 6.87 -49.51
C ALA A 155 28.96 7.25 -48.07
N LYS A 156 28.97 6.27 -47.16
CA LYS A 156 29.42 6.45 -45.77
C LYS A 156 30.90 6.82 -45.70
N ARG A 157 31.77 6.14 -46.47
CA ARG A 157 33.21 6.49 -46.54
C ARG A 157 33.42 7.90 -47.08
N MET A 158 32.75 8.27 -48.17
CA MET A 158 32.86 9.63 -48.73
C MET A 158 32.42 10.70 -47.73
N LEU A 159 31.34 10.47 -46.97
CA LEU A 159 30.90 11.40 -45.93
C LEU A 159 31.96 11.56 -44.83
N ILE A 160 32.52 10.44 -44.36
CA ILE A 160 33.58 10.45 -43.34
C ILE A 160 34.82 11.19 -43.86
N ASP A 161 35.26 10.89 -45.09
CA ASP A 161 36.44 11.52 -45.69
C ASP A 161 36.25 13.04 -45.87
N ASN A 162 35.05 13.47 -46.28
CA ASN A 162 34.71 14.89 -46.38
C ASN A 162 34.74 15.58 -45.00
N MET A 163 34.16 14.97 -43.96
CA MET A 163 34.21 15.51 -42.60
C MET A 163 35.65 15.63 -42.08
N VAL A 164 36.51 14.65 -42.38
CA VAL A 164 37.93 14.68 -42.02
C VAL A 164 38.68 15.79 -42.75
N ALA A 165 38.39 15.99 -44.05
CA ALA A 165 39.00 17.06 -44.84
C ALA A 165 38.57 18.46 -44.33
N GLU A 166 37.30 18.62 -43.98
CA GLU A 166 36.78 19.86 -43.39
C GLU A 166 37.43 20.14 -42.03
N ALA A 167 37.49 19.14 -41.13
CA ALA A 167 38.14 19.26 -39.84
C ALA A 167 39.63 19.65 -39.94
N LYS A 168 40.38 19.11 -40.93
CA LYS A 168 41.77 19.51 -41.21
C LYS A 168 41.87 20.98 -41.66
N THR A 169 40.93 21.42 -42.49
CA THR A 169 40.90 22.78 -43.01
C THR A 169 40.65 23.79 -41.89
N ASP A 170 39.68 23.49 -41.02
CA ASP A 170 39.38 24.34 -39.86
C ASP A 170 40.49 24.33 -38.81
N SER A 171 41.11 23.17 -38.57
CA SER A 171 42.30 23.08 -37.72
C SER A 171 43.43 23.98 -38.23
N THR A 172 43.64 24.03 -39.55
CA THR A 172 44.67 24.88 -40.17
C THR A 172 44.36 26.37 -40.00
N LYS A 173 43.10 26.78 -40.15
CA LYS A 173 42.67 28.15 -39.87
C LYS A 173 42.90 28.52 -38.41
N MET A 174 42.52 27.63 -37.49
CA MET A 174 42.68 27.84 -36.06
C MET A 174 44.15 27.97 -35.66
N ILE A 175 45.04 27.13 -36.21
CA ILE A 175 46.49 27.24 -35.99
C ILE A 175 47.01 28.61 -36.46
N ARG A 176 46.56 29.07 -37.63
CA ARG A 176 46.98 30.37 -38.17
C ARG A 176 46.49 31.54 -37.32
N GLU A 177 45.25 31.48 -36.84
CA GLU A 177 44.71 32.49 -35.92
C GLU A 177 45.47 32.53 -34.59
N ILE A 178 45.81 31.36 -34.03
CA ILE A 178 46.62 31.26 -32.80
C ILE A 178 48.00 31.88 -33.04
N TYR A 179 48.63 31.59 -34.17
CA TYR A 179 49.94 32.14 -34.51
C TYR A 179 49.92 33.67 -34.66
N GLU A 180 48.94 34.23 -35.38
CA GLU A 180 48.80 35.68 -35.53
C GLU A 180 48.51 36.37 -34.18
N LYS A 181 47.67 35.78 -33.32
CA LYS A 181 47.45 36.29 -31.96
C LYS A 181 48.73 36.26 -31.14
N ALA A 182 49.44 35.14 -31.11
CA ALA A 182 50.71 35.02 -30.38
C ALA A 182 51.75 36.04 -30.87
N LYS A 183 51.81 36.30 -32.18
CA LYS A 183 52.69 37.32 -32.76
C LYS A 183 52.29 38.75 -32.36
N ALA A 184 50.99 39.04 -32.32
CA ALA A 184 50.47 40.34 -31.89
C ALA A 184 50.74 40.59 -30.40
N ASP A 185 50.52 39.58 -29.55
CA ASP A 185 50.78 39.64 -28.12
C ASP A 185 52.28 39.79 -27.85
N ALA A 186 53.13 39.01 -28.52
CA ALA A 186 54.59 39.14 -28.41
C ALA A 186 55.08 40.54 -28.81
N LYS A 187 54.51 41.14 -29.87
CA LYS A 187 54.84 42.52 -30.27
C LYS A 187 54.43 43.52 -29.19
N ARG A 188 53.24 43.36 -28.62
CA ARG A 188 52.73 44.24 -27.55
C ARG A 188 53.60 44.16 -26.30
N ASP A 189 54.00 42.95 -25.92
CA ASP A 189 54.85 42.75 -24.74
C ASP A 189 56.28 43.24 -24.98
N ALA A 190 56.85 43.04 -26.17
CA ALA A 190 58.13 43.63 -26.54
C ALA A 190 58.11 45.17 -26.43
N GLN A 191 57.05 45.82 -26.92
CA GLN A 191 56.88 47.27 -26.77
C GLN A 191 56.82 47.70 -25.31
N LYS A 192 56.03 47.01 -24.47
CA LYS A 192 55.97 47.29 -23.02
C LYS A 192 57.34 47.18 -22.35
N ILE A 193 58.10 46.12 -22.66
CA ILE A 193 59.44 45.90 -22.08
C ILE A 193 60.37 47.05 -22.47
N ILE A 194 60.39 47.44 -23.74
CA ILE A 194 61.22 48.56 -24.22
C ILE A 194 60.81 49.87 -23.52
N THR A 195 59.50 50.16 -23.43
CA THR A 195 59.01 51.35 -22.72
C THR A 195 59.42 51.36 -21.26
N HIS A 196 59.31 50.23 -20.56
CA HIS A 196 59.74 50.11 -19.17
C HIS A 196 61.26 50.27 -19.01
N ALA A 197 62.05 49.74 -19.94
CA ALA A 197 63.50 49.93 -19.93
C ALA A 197 63.87 51.41 -20.09
N ILE A 198 63.26 52.11 -21.05
CA ILE A 198 63.45 53.56 -21.24
C ILE A 198 63.02 54.35 -20.01
N GLN A 199 61.84 54.08 -19.46
CA GLN A 199 61.35 54.77 -18.26
C GLN A 199 62.29 54.60 -17.06
N ARG A 200 62.89 53.42 -16.92
CA ARG A 200 63.82 53.12 -15.82
C ARG A 200 65.17 53.82 -15.98
N THR A 201 65.69 53.94 -17.21
CA THR A 201 67.01 54.54 -17.46
C THR A 201 66.98 56.04 -17.74
N ALA A 202 65.82 56.61 -18.09
CA ALA A 202 65.69 58.01 -18.47
C ALA A 202 66.12 58.99 -17.36
N SER A 203 65.81 58.70 -16.09
CA SER A 203 66.17 59.59 -14.97
C SER A 203 67.68 59.64 -14.74
N GLU A 204 68.36 58.49 -14.76
CA GLU A 204 69.81 58.39 -14.54
C GLU A 204 70.57 59.07 -15.69
N CYS A 205 70.17 58.81 -16.93
CA CYS A 205 70.80 59.38 -18.12
C CYS A 205 70.58 60.91 -18.23
N ALA A 206 69.42 61.42 -17.80
CA ALA A 206 69.15 62.85 -17.76
C ALA A 206 70.05 63.57 -16.74
N VAL A 207 70.28 62.97 -15.57
CA VAL A 207 71.16 63.54 -14.53
C VAL A 207 72.61 63.58 -15.02
N GLU A 208 73.12 62.49 -15.59
CA GLU A 208 74.49 62.44 -16.13
C GLU A 208 74.75 63.50 -17.21
N THR A 209 73.75 63.80 -18.06
CA THR A 209 73.94 64.72 -19.18
C THR A 209 73.79 66.19 -18.78
N THR A 210 73.04 66.50 -17.72
CA THR A 210 72.66 67.88 -17.36
C THR A 210 73.42 68.47 -16.17
N VAL A 211 74.08 67.64 -15.36
CA VAL A 211 74.87 68.07 -14.21
C VAL A 211 76.35 68.15 -14.58
N SER A 212 76.96 69.31 -14.40
CA SER A 212 78.40 69.52 -14.56
C SER A 212 78.99 70.01 -13.25
N VAL A 213 79.97 69.28 -12.72
CA VAL A 213 80.63 69.60 -11.44
C VAL A 213 81.95 70.29 -11.72
N LEU A 214 82.17 71.45 -11.12
CA LEU A 214 83.40 72.24 -11.24
C LEU A 214 84.05 72.42 -9.86
N ASN A 215 85.24 71.85 -9.67
CA ASN A 215 85.99 72.00 -8.41
C ASN A 215 86.82 73.29 -8.41
N ILE A 216 86.60 74.15 -7.40
CA ILE A 216 87.33 75.40 -7.20
C ILE A 216 88.31 75.23 -6.03
N GLN A 217 89.59 75.53 -6.24
CA GLN A 217 90.65 75.30 -5.24
C GLN A 217 90.91 76.49 -4.28
N SER A 218 90.22 77.62 -4.47
CA SER A 218 90.42 78.84 -3.67
C SER A 218 89.09 79.43 -3.20
N ASP A 219 88.93 79.55 -1.88
CA ASP A 219 87.74 80.14 -1.25
C ASP A 219 87.57 81.63 -1.57
N GLU A 220 88.67 82.33 -1.89
CA GLU A 220 88.61 83.73 -2.32
C GLU A 220 87.88 83.87 -3.67
N ILE A 221 88.13 82.92 -4.59
CA ILE A 221 87.44 82.84 -5.88
C ILE A 221 85.97 82.46 -5.68
N LYS A 222 85.69 81.49 -4.80
CA LYS A 222 84.32 81.09 -4.42
C LYS A 222 83.51 82.28 -3.90
N GLY A 223 84.08 83.09 -3.00
CA GLY A 223 83.43 84.29 -2.47
C GLY A 223 83.13 85.35 -3.54
N ARG A 224 84.03 85.53 -4.54
CA ARG A 224 83.80 86.43 -5.68
C ARG A 224 82.71 85.93 -6.63
N ILE A 225 82.63 84.61 -6.85
CA ILE A 225 81.60 84.00 -7.70
C ILE A 225 80.22 84.13 -7.04
N ILE A 226 80.11 83.92 -5.73
CA ILE A 226 78.85 84.09 -4.98
C ILE A 226 78.42 85.56 -4.95
N GLY A 227 79.35 86.47 -4.60
CA GLY A 227 79.06 87.89 -4.40
C GLY A 227 78.27 88.17 -3.10
N ARG A 228 78.26 89.43 -2.64
CA ARG A 228 77.53 89.82 -1.42
C ARG A 228 76.03 89.50 -1.56
N GLU A 229 75.51 88.66 -0.66
CA GLU A 229 74.13 88.13 -0.65
C GLU A 229 73.78 87.24 -1.86
N GLY A 230 74.76 86.60 -2.50
CA GLY A 230 74.53 85.71 -3.65
C GLY A 230 74.18 86.44 -4.96
N ARG A 231 74.42 87.75 -5.03
CA ARG A 231 74.03 88.58 -6.18
C ARG A 231 74.66 88.14 -7.50
N ASN A 232 75.92 87.67 -7.49
CA ASN A 232 76.59 87.25 -8.72
C ASN A 232 76.04 85.91 -9.22
N ILE A 233 75.82 84.93 -8.34
CA ILE A 233 75.21 83.65 -8.72
C ILE A 233 73.81 83.86 -9.29
N ARG A 234 72.94 84.60 -8.61
CA ARG A 234 71.58 84.86 -9.11
C ARG A 234 71.57 85.57 -10.47
N ALA A 235 72.51 86.49 -10.71
CA ALA A 235 72.64 87.14 -12.00
C ALA A 235 73.09 86.17 -13.10
N PHE A 236 74.00 85.24 -12.77
CA PHE A 236 74.46 84.20 -13.68
C PHE A 236 73.36 83.17 -13.98
N GLU A 237 72.65 82.68 -12.96
CA GLU A 237 71.49 81.79 -13.09
C GLU A 237 70.38 82.43 -13.94
N ALA A 238 70.06 83.70 -13.69
CA ALA A 238 69.06 84.42 -14.48
C ALA A 238 69.48 84.65 -15.94
N ALA A 239 70.79 84.81 -16.21
CA ALA A 239 71.29 85.03 -17.56
C ALA A 239 71.45 83.75 -18.37
N THR A 240 71.77 82.63 -17.73
CA THR A 240 72.09 81.36 -18.40
C THR A 240 71.01 80.30 -18.28
N GLY A 241 70.10 80.43 -17.31
CA GLY A 241 69.03 79.46 -17.03
C GLY A 241 69.51 78.18 -16.35
N VAL A 242 70.75 78.14 -15.87
CA VAL A 242 71.28 77.03 -15.06
C VAL A 242 71.02 77.28 -13.58
N ASP A 243 70.94 76.19 -12.79
CA ASP A 243 70.84 76.24 -11.33
C ASP A 243 72.22 75.92 -10.75
N VAL A 244 72.79 76.83 -9.96
CA VAL A 244 74.16 76.70 -9.45
C VAL A 244 74.10 76.36 -7.96
N ILE A 245 74.25 75.08 -7.67
CA ILE A 245 74.32 74.57 -6.30
C ILE A 245 75.78 74.63 -5.82
N VAL A 246 76.01 75.32 -4.70
CA VAL A 246 77.32 75.39 -4.07
C VAL A 246 77.37 74.37 -2.94
N ASP A 247 78.15 73.32 -3.13
CA ASP A 247 78.45 72.35 -2.07
C ASP A 247 79.70 72.77 -1.28
N ASP A 248 79.65 72.63 0.04
CA ASP A 248 80.76 72.93 0.97
C ASP A 248 81.52 71.66 1.38
N THR A 249 81.12 70.49 0.86
CA THR A 249 81.75 69.21 1.15
C THR A 249 82.84 68.90 0.11
N PRO A 250 84.14 68.91 0.47
CA PRO A 250 85.17 68.44 -0.43
C PRO A 250 85.09 66.91 -0.45
N GLU A 251 84.63 66.34 -1.57
CA GLU A 251 84.51 64.90 -1.88
C GLU A 251 83.12 64.27 -1.69
N ALA A 252 82.28 64.35 -2.74
CA ALA A 252 81.47 63.26 -3.30
C ALA A 252 81.00 63.64 -4.71
#